data_AF-H3H705-F1
#
_entry.id   AF-H3H705-F1
#
_cell.length_a   1.000
_cell.length_b   1.000
_cell.length_c   1.000
_cell.angle_alpha   90.00
_cell.angle_beta   90.00
_cell.angle_gamma   90.00
#
_symmetry.space_group_name_H-M   'P 1'
#
loop_
_entity.id
_entity.type
_entity.pdbx_description
1 polymer ?
#
loop_
_entity_poly.entity_id
_entity_poly.type
_entity_poly.pdbx_seq_one_letter_code
_entity_poly.pdbx_strand_id
1 'polypeptide(L)'
;MSNNDGNAGGNTGSNTGGGNANAGGQAADNGAAQHQTVIRGSSKAPFFEGAFELYRAELELFLDERDAWNIVTGDEQRPTTGEVEQAGFDKRDRLARATILRGLRGGRKTEDAAKVCGLSTAHGMWETLVSDYTQRDFSYAVLLRRQLYQCSHQQDQLMADYLRTMTHLRQQLRNVGSEHEISDDEMARLLLMGVAMTHRELMEQFDLPTRQGNPPTLQQVTNALRSRDEQVKLVKMVV
;
A
#
# COMPACT_ATOMS: atom_id res chain seq x y z
N MET A 1 -22.71 -41.44 62.56
CA MET A 1 -23.79 -42.41 62.25
C MET A 1 -24.02 -42.30 60.75
N SER A 2 -23.17 -42.97 59.96
CA SER A 2 -23.39 -44.29 59.31
C SER A 2 -24.29 -44.16 58.07
N ASN A 3 -23.69 -44.08 56.87
CA ASN A 3 -23.50 -45.17 55.86
C ASN A 3 -24.82 -45.51 55.13
N ASN A 4 -24.99 -45.31 53.81
CA ASN A 4 -24.29 -45.79 52.60
C ASN A 4 -25.01 -47.00 51.98
N ASP A 5 -25.50 -46.83 50.75
CA ASP A 5 -25.77 -47.84 49.71
C ASP A 5 -25.55 -47.07 48.37
N GLY A 6 -24.58 -47.35 47.50
CA GLY A 6 -24.29 -48.62 46.80
C GLY A 6 -24.86 -48.53 45.36
N ASN A 7 -24.15 -47.92 44.39
CA ASN A 7 -23.18 -48.50 43.44
C ASN A 7 -23.79 -48.97 42.08
N ALA A 8 -22.93 -48.89 41.04
CA ALA A 8 -22.99 -49.39 39.66
C ALA A 8 -23.74 -48.49 38.64
N GLY A 9 -23.14 -48.01 37.55
CA GLY A 9 -21.93 -48.41 36.82
C GLY A 9 -22.30 -48.61 35.35
N GLY A 10 -21.58 -47.99 34.40
CA GLY A 10 -21.79 -48.27 32.97
C GLY A 10 -21.35 -47.17 32.01
N ASN A 11 -20.04 -47.04 31.82
CA ASN A 11 -19.41 -46.32 30.71
C ASN A 11 -19.35 -47.26 29.49
N THR A 12 -19.86 -46.84 28.34
CA THR A 12 -19.50 -47.42 27.03
C THR A 12 -19.41 -46.31 26.00
N GLY A 13 -18.18 -45.96 25.62
CA GLY A 13 -17.91 -45.24 24.38
C GLY A 13 -18.16 -46.14 23.17
N SER A 14 -18.36 -45.51 22.01
CA SER A 14 -18.13 -46.13 20.71
C SER A 14 -17.83 -45.04 19.69
N ASN A 15 -16.57 -45.06 19.24
CA ASN A 15 -16.03 -44.36 18.10
C ASN A 15 -16.13 -45.31 16.89
N THR A 16 -16.76 -44.89 15.80
CA THR A 16 -16.64 -45.48 14.45
C THR A 16 -17.03 -44.35 13.48
N GLY A 17 -16.21 -43.93 12.52
CA GLY A 17 -15.45 -44.75 11.59
C GLY A 17 -16.14 -44.60 10.22
N GLY A 18 -15.42 -44.04 9.26
CA GLY A 18 -15.95 -43.61 7.97
C GLY A 18 -16.53 -44.71 7.09
N GLY A 19 -17.37 -44.30 6.14
CA GLY A 19 -17.90 -45.14 5.08
C GLY A 19 -18.21 -44.29 3.84
N ASN A 20 -17.30 -44.33 2.87
CA ASN A 20 -17.48 -43.78 1.54
C ASN A 20 -18.38 -44.76 0.75
N ALA A 21 -19.51 -44.31 0.24
CA ALA A 21 -20.36 -45.09 -0.65
C ALA A 21 -20.75 -44.25 -1.86
N ASN A 22 -20.13 -44.58 -2.99
CA ASN A 22 -20.46 -44.09 -4.32
C ASN A 22 -21.11 -45.26 -5.08
N ALA A 23 -22.37 -45.13 -5.50
CA ALA A 23 -22.95 -45.86 -6.64
C ALA A 23 -24.40 -45.43 -6.95
N GLY A 24 -24.65 -45.09 -8.22
CA GLY A 24 -25.97 -44.97 -8.87
C GLY A 24 -26.39 -43.52 -9.10
N GLY A 25 -26.30 -42.89 -10.28
CA GLY A 25 -26.35 -43.41 -11.64
C GLY A 25 -27.75 -43.24 -12.24
N GLN A 26 -28.11 -42.04 -12.73
CA GLN A 26 -29.18 -41.84 -13.71
C GLN A 26 -29.07 -40.50 -14.46
N ALA A 27 -28.93 -40.64 -15.78
CA ALA A 27 -29.11 -39.78 -16.94
C ALA A 27 -29.44 -38.27 -16.82
N ALA A 28 -28.53 -37.47 -17.39
CA ALA A 28 -28.73 -36.40 -18.38
C ALA A 28 -29.95 -35.46 -18.28
N ASP A 29 -29.68 -34.20 -17.91
CA ASP A 29 -30.28 -33.04 -18.57
C ASP A 29 -29.19 -32.01 -18.87
N ASN A 30 -29.08 -31.63 -20.15
CA ASN A 30 -28.06 -30.74 -20.70
C ASN A 30 -28.54 -29.29 -20.56
N GLY A 31 -28.25 -28.67 -19.42
CA GLY A 31 -28.27 -27.21 -19.26
C GLY A 31 -26.83 -26.70 -19.21
N ALA A 32 -26.29 -26.22 -20.33
CA ALA A 32 -24.97 -25.60 -20.40
C ALA A 32 -24.97 -24.25 -19.64
N ALA A 33 -24.85 -24.31 -18.31
CA ALA A 33 -24.50 -23.15 -17.50
C ALA A 33 -22.99 -22.92 -17.69
N GLN A 34 -22.65 -22.01 -18.60
CA GLN A 34 -21.33 -21.40 -18.66
C GLN A 34 -21.04 -20.82 -17.26
N HIS A 35 -20.29 -21.56 -16.45
CA HIS A 35 -19.68 -21.02 -15.25
C HIS A 35 -18.66 -20.00 -15.73
N GLN A 36 -19.11 -18.77 -15.87
CA GLN A 36 -18.24 -17.62 -15.95
C GLN A 36 -17.48 -17.62 -14.62
N THR A 37 -16.24 -18.12 -14.65
CA THR A 37 -15.30 -18.00 -13.53
C THR A 37 -15.06 -16.51 -13.35
N VAL A 38 -15.88 -15.88 -12.51
CA VAL A 38 -15.63 -14.56 -11.98
C VAL A 38 -14.33 -14.68 -11.22
N ILE A 39 -13.25 -14.17 -11.80
CA ILE A 39 -11.96 -14.05 -11.14
C ILE A 39 -12.19 -13.07 -10.00
N ARG A 40 -12.46 -13.60 -8.81
CA ARG A 40 -12.70 -12.83 -7.60
C ARG A 40 -11.37 -12.67 -6.89
N GLY A 41 -11.00 -11.43 -6.57
CA GLY A 41 -9.86 -11.14 -5.72
C GLY A 41 -10.01 -11.74 -4.31
N SER A 42 -9.04 -11.45 -3.46
CA SER A 42 -9.00 -11.98 -2.09
C SER A 42 -10.35 -11.83 -1.38
N SER A 43 -10.85 -12.93 -0.81
CA SER A 43 -12.10 -12.90 -0.03
C SER A 43 -11.94 -12.18 1.31
N LYS A 44 -10.70 -11.92 1.73
CA LYS A 44 -10.36 -11.29 3.01
C LYS A 44 -10.15 -9.79 2.82
N ALA A 45 -10.82 -9.02 3.67
CA ALA A 45 -10.60 -7.59 3.78
C ALA A 45 -9.12 -7.29 4.09
N PRO A 46 -8.51 -6.28 3.45
CA PRO A 46 -7.12 -5.92 3.67
C PRO A 46 -6.93 -5.37 5.09
N PHE A 47 -5.73 -5.57 5.63
CA PHE A 47 -5.32 -4.97 6.89
C PHE A 47 -4.51 -3.71 6.62
N PHE A 48 -4.60 -2.74 7.52
CA PHE A 48 -3.75 -1.56 7.44
C PHE A 48 -2.33 -1.94 7.88
N GLU A 49 -1.51 -2.39 6.93
CA GLU A 49 -0.10 -2.69 7.15
C GLU A 49 0.79 -1.77 6.30
N GLY A 50 1.77 -1.11 6.94
CA GLY A 50 2.69 -0.22 6.24
C GLY A 50 2.12 1.18 5.97
N ALA A 51 2.34 1.68 4.76
CA ALA A 51 1.97 3.03 4.34
C ALA A 51 0.46 3.15 4.07
N PHE A 52 -0.11 4.33 4.31
CA PHE A 52 -1.55 4.58 4.08
C PHE A 52 -1.94 4.35 2.61
N GLU A 53 -1.10 4.76 1.66
CA GLU A 53 -1.37 4.57 0.22
C GLU A 53 -1.45 3.09 -0.20
N LEU A 54 -0.66 2.22 0.42
CA LEU A 54 -0.76 0.77 0.16
C LEU A 54 -2.10 0.23 0.66
N TYR A 55 -2.47 0.58 1.90
CA TYR A 55 -3.76 0.19 2.47
C TYR A 55 -4.93 0.74 1.65
N ARG A 56 -4.83 2.00 1.19
CA ARG A 56 -5.81 2.64 0.32
C ARG A 56 -6.01 1.87 -0.98
N ALA A 57 -4.93 1.55 -1.68
CA ALA A 57 -4.99 0.81 -2.94
C ALA A 57 -5.59 -0.59 -2.76
N GLU A 58 -5.23 -1.31 -1.70
CA GLU A 58 -5.81 -2.62 -1.41
C GLU A 58 -7.30 -2.53 -1.03
N LEU A 59 -7.69 -1.50 -0.27
CA LEU A 59 -9.07 -1.28 0.13
C LEU A 59 -9.95 -0.88 -1.05
N GLU A 60 -9.44 -0.04 -1.95
CA GLU A 60 -10.08 0.35 -3.21
C GLU A 60 -10.41 -0.90 -4.04
N LEU A 61 -9.40 -1.72 -4.37
CA LEU A 61 -9.61 -2.95 -5.14
C LEU A 61 -10.63 -3.89 -4.47
N PHE A 62 -10.58 -4.03 -3.14
CA PHE A 62 -11.49 -4.92 -2.42
C PHE A 62 -12.95 -4.41 -2.42
N LEU A 63 -13.16 -3.10 -2.27
CA LEU A 63 -14.50 -2.51 -2.21
C LEU A 63 -15.10 -2.25 -3.59
N ASP A 64 -14.27 -2.03 -4.60
CA ASP A 64 -14.70 -1.87 -6.00
C ASP A 64 -15.35 -3.17 -6.52
N GLU A 65 -14.75 -4.34 -6.25
CA GLU A 65 -15.36 -5.66 -6.53
C GLU A 65 -16.74 -5.89 -5.87
N ARG A 66 -17.12 -5.02 -4.92
CA ARG A 66 -18.35 -5.11 -4.12
C ARG A 66 -19.26 -3.90 -4.35
N ASP A 67 -18.99 -3.08 -5.38
CA ASP A 67 -19.70 -1.84 -5.70
C ASP A 67 -19.82 -0.86 -4.52
N ALA A 68 -18.87 -0.91 -3.57
CA ALA A 68 -18.93 -0.14 -2.34
C ALA A 68 -17.92 1.02 -2.31
N TRP A 69 -16.98 1.08 -3.25
CA TRP A 69 -15.94 2.11 -3.27
C TRP A 69 -16.49 3.52 -3.53
N ASN A 70 -17.42 3.66 -4.49
CA ASN A 70 -18.02 4.96 -4.82
C ASN A 70 -18.82 5.58 -3.64
N ILE A 71 -19.30 4.76 -2.70
CA ILE A 71 -19.92 5.23 -1.46
C ILE A 71 -18.86 5.78 -0.50
N VAL A 72 -17.69 5.15 -0.47
CA VAL A 72 -16.57 5.55 0.40
C VAL A 72 -15.95 6.86 -0.09
N THR A 73 -15.78 7.03 -1.40
CA THR A 73 -15.29 8.29 -2.00
C THR A 73 -16.33 9.41 -1.94
N GLY A 74 -17.62 9.06 -1.82
CA GLY A 74 -18.73 10.01 -1.79
C GLY A 74 -19.28 10.37 -3.17
N ASP A 75 -18.79 9.71 -4.22
CA ASP A 75 -19.28 9.85 -5.60
C ASP A 75 -20.71 9.32 -5.74
N GLU A 76 -21.08 8.33 -4.91
CA GLU A 76 -22.43 7.82 -4.81
C GLU A 76 -23.08 8.28 -3.49
N GLN A 77 -24.23 8.96 -3.61
CA GLN A 77 -25.02 9.43 -2.47
C GLN A 77 -26.23 8.55 -2.25
N ARG A 78 -26.68 8.48 -0.99
CA ARG A 78 -27.89 7.74 -0.62
C ARG A 78 -29.10 8.26 -1.42
N PRO A 79 -29.79 7.40 -2.19
CA PRO A 79 -30.95 7.81 -2.97
C PRO A 79 -32.06 8.44 -2.09
N THR A 80 -32.70 9.49 -2.57
CA THR A 80 -33.79 10.19 -1.84
C THR A 80 -35.12 9.45 -1.94
N THR A 81 -35.30 8.62 -2.97
CA THR A 81 -36.51 7.82 -3.21
C THR A 81 -36.16 6.36 -3.46
N GLY A 82 -37.13 5.46 -3.23
CA GLY A 82 -36.96 4.03 -3.46
C GLY A 82 -36.38 3.29 -2.25
N GLU A 83 -37.25 2.63 -1.48
CA GLU A 83 -36.83 1.87 -0.28
C GLU A 83 -35.84 0.74 -0.61
N VAL A 84 -35.99 0.09 -1.77
CA VAL A 84 -35.11 -1.00 -2.21
C VAL A 84 -33.71 -0.48 -2.55
N GLU A 85 -33.62 0.68 -3.20
CA GLU A 85 -32.35 1.31 -3.56
C GLU A 85 -31.63 1.86 -2.32
N GLN A 86 -32.39 2.47 -1.39
CA GLN A 86 -31.87 2.89 -0.09
C GLN A 86 -31.35 1.71 0.73
N ALA A 87 -32.08 0.59 0.78
CA ALA A 87 -31.63 -0.61 1.47
C ALA A 87 -30.36 -1.20 0.83
N GLY A 88 -30.24 -1.14 -0.50
CA GLY A 88 -29.05 -1.54 -1.24
C GLY A 88 -27.82 -0.67 -0.92
N PHE A 89 -28.02 0.65 -0.88
CA PHE A 89 -26.99 1.62 -0.45
C PHE A 89 -26.57 1.37 1.01
N ASP A 90 -27.52 1.31 1.94
CA ASP A 90 -27.26 1.15 3.37
C ASP A 90 -26.51 -0.16 3.66
N LYS A 91 -26.79 -1.22 2.89
CA LYS A 91 -26.05 -2.49 2.97
C LYS A 91 -24.59 -2.35 2.53
N ARG A 92 -24.33 -1.63 1.43
CA ARG A 92 -22.97 -1.40 0.91
C ARG A 92 -22.18 -0.44 1.80
N ASP A 93 -22.82 0.62 2.30
CA ASP A 93 -22.23 1.51 3.31
C ASP A 93 -21.83 0.72 4.56
N ARG A 94 -22.73 -0.11 5.10
CA ARG A 94 -22.42 -0.96 6.26
C ARG A 94 -21.27 -1.94 5.99
N LEU A 95 -21.20 -2.51 4.79
CA LEU A 95 -20.11 -3.39 4.36
C LEU A 95 -18.77 -2.63 4.32
N ALA A 96 -18.75 -1.44 3.74
CA ALA A 96 -17.56 -0.59 3.68
C ALA A 96 -17.09 -0.18 5.08
N ARG A 97 -18.00 0.28 5.95
CA ARG A 97 -17.69 0.62 7.35
C ARG A 97 -17.09 -0.58 8.12
N ALA A 98 -17.69 -1.76 7.97
CA ALA A 98 -17.18 -2.97 8.61
C ALA A 98 -15.79 -3.36 8.09
N THR A 99 -15.54 -3.17 6.78
CA THR A 99 -14.25 -3.44 6.14
C THR A 99 -13.17 -2.49 6.65
N ILE A 100 -13.46 -1.18 6.69
CA ILE A 100 -12.55 -0.16 7.24
C ILE A 100 -12.19 -0.46 8.70
N LEU A 101 -13.18 -0.73 9.56
CA LEU A 101 -12.93 -1.07 10.96
C LEU A 101 -12.11 -2.35 11.14
N ARG A 102 -12.35 -3.36 10.29
CA ARG A 102 -11.56 -4.59 10.31
C ARG A 102 -10.11 -4.32 9.88
N GLY A 103 -9.91 -3.51 8.83
CA GLY A 103 -8.58 -3.15 8.36
C GLY A 103 -7.76 -2.44 9.43
N LEU A 104 -8.36 -1.47 10.12
CA LEU A 104 -7.72 -0.73 11.20
C LEU A 104 -7.39 -1.62 12.42
N ARG A 105 -8.32 -2.49 12.85
CA ARG A 105 -8.09 -3.39 13.97
C ARG A 105 -7.02 -4.46 13.66
N GLY A 106 -7.06 -5.03 12.46
CA GLY A 106 -6.07 -6.01 12.00
C GLY A 106 -4.67 -5.40 11.86
N GLY A 107 -4.59 -4.16 11.39
CA GLY A 107 -3.36 -3.37 11.26
C GLY A 107 -2.79 -2.81 12.57
N ARG A 108 -3.38 -3.15 13.72
CA ARG A 108 -3.04 -2.58 15.05
C ARG A 108 -3.15 -1.05 15.12
N LYS A 109 -4.06 -0.45 14.35
CA LYS A 109 -4.41 0.99 14.37
C LYS A 109 -5.61 1.26 15.27
N THR A 110 -5.51 0.85 16.54
CA THR A 110 -6.64 0.90 17.48
C THR A 110 -7.11 2.32 17.78
N GLU A 111 -6.20 3.29 17.83
CA GLU A 111 -6.54 4.70 18.04
C GLU A 111 -7.39 5.24 16.89
N ASP A 112 -7.00 4.96 15.64
CA ASP A 112 -7.74 5.40 14.46
C ASP A 112 -9.11 4.71 14.37
N ALA A 113 -9.17 3.40 14.71
CA ALA A 113 -10.43 2.68 14.80
C ALA A 113 -11.37 3.30 15.85
N ALA A 114 -10.84 3.76 16.99
CA ALA A 114 -11.62 4.40 18.04
C ALA A 114 -12.16 5.79 17.63
N LYS A 115 -11.40 6.54 16.80
CA LYS A 115 -11.86 7.82 16.26
C LYS A 115 -13.04 7.64 15.31
N VAL A 116 -12.93 6.69 14.38
CA VAL A 116 -13.91 6.58 13.28
C VAL A 116 -15.10 5.66 13.62
N CYS A 117 -15.04 4.87 14.70
CA CYS A 117 -16.13 3.93 15.01
C CYS A 117 -17.47 4.58 15.37
N GLY A 118 -17.45 5.86 15.78
CA GLY A 118 -18.66 6.63 16.06
C GLY A 118 -19.35 7.21 14.82
N LEU A 119 -18.69 7.17 13.65
CA LEU A 119 -19.20 7.77 12.43
C LEU A 119 -20.24 6.86 11.77
N SER A 120 -21.32 7.48 11.28
CA SER A 120 -22.50 6.78 10.75
C SER A 120 -22.34 6.33 9.31
N THR A 121 -21.45 6.96 8.53
CA THR A 121 -21.23 6.69 7.11
C THR A 121 -19.81 6.22 6.83
N ALA A 122 -19.66 5.35 5.83
CA ALA A 122 -18.35 4.90 5.35
C ALA A 122 -17.53 6.07 4.82
N HIS A 123 -18.20 6.99 4.11
CA HIS A 123 -17.60 8.21 3.61
C HIS A 123 -16.94 9.05 4.71
N GLY A 124 -17.67 9.36 5.79
CA GLY A 124 -17.11 10.16 6.89
C GLY A 124 -15.95 9.46 7.60
N MET A 125 -16.04 8.13 7.75
CA MET A 125 -14.91 7.34 8.27
C MET A 125 -13.67 7.45 7.39
N TRP A 126 -13.85 7.34 6.08
CA TRP A 126 -12.76 7.41 5.12
C TRP A 126 -12.18 8.81 5.00
N GLU A 127 -13.01 9.85 4.92
CA GLU A 127 -12.58 11.25 4.89
C GLU A 127 -11.72 11.60 6.12
N THR A 128 -12.12 11.16 7.31
CA THR A 128 -11.35 11.38 8.54
C THR A 128 -9.98 10.72 8.47
N LEU A 129 -9.91 9.47 7.98
CA LEU A 129 -8.64 8.75 7.81
C LEU A 129 -7.76 9.42 6.77
N VAL A 130 -8.33 9.75 5.61
CA VAL A 130 -7.62 10.48 4.56
C VAL A 130 -7.09 11.78 5.12
N SER A 131 -7.87 12.57 5.85
CA SER A 131 -7.39 13.84 6.44
C SER A 131 -6.23 13.65 7.43
N ASP A 132 -6.35 12.70 8.37
CA ASP A 132 -5.34 12.44 9.39
C ASP A 132 -4.03 11.92 8.77
N TYR A 133 -4.15 11.05 7.77
CA TYR A 133 -3.00 10.48 7.09
C TYR A 133 -2.43 11.47 6.07
N THR A 134 -3.21 12.09 5.19
CA THR A 134 -2.74 13.12 4.23
C THR A 134 -2.15 14.38 4.89
N GLN A 135 -2.60 14.83 6.07
CA GLN A 135 -1.95 15.96 6.75
C GLN A 135 -0.62 15.57 7.41
N ARG A 136 -0.55 14.39 8.04
CA ARG A 136 0.72 13.85 8.56
C ARG A 136 1.68 13.54 7.42
N ASP A 137 1.16 13.01 6.33
CA ASP A 137 1.83 12.75 5.07
C ASP A 137 2.29 14.05 4.43
N PHE A 138 1.51 15.12 4.44
CA PHE A 138 1.97 16.43 3.98
C PHE A 138 3.16 16.93 4.83
N SER A 139 3.04 16.89 6.16
CA SER A 139 4.12 17.29 7.06
C SER A 139 5.37 16.43 6.87
N TYR A 140 5.18 15.13 6.67
CA TYR A 140 6.23 14.16 6.40
C TYR A 140 6.86 14.36 5.01
N ALA A 141 6.07 14.64 3.98
CA ALA A 141 6.54 14.97 2.63
C ALA A 141 7.32 16.28 2.61
N VAL A 142 6.90 17.29 3.38
CA VAL A 142 7.68 18.53 3.54
C VAL A 142 9.04 18.21 4.18
N LEU A 143 9.08 17.37 5.21
CA LEU A 143 10.34 16.95 5.84
C LEU A 143 11.22 16.14 4.87
N LEU A 144 10.66 15.17 4.16
CA LEU A 144 11.38 14.35 3.18
C LEU A 144 11.89 15.19 2.02
N ARG A 145 11.11 16.14 1.51
CA ARG A 145 11.57 17.11 0.50
C ARG A 145 12.75 17.91 1.04
N ARG A 146 12.64 18.46 2.25
CA ARG A 146 13.76 19.18 2.86
C ARG A 146 15.01 18.30 2.93
N GLN A 147 14.88 17.04 3.36
CA GLN A 147 16.01 16.10 3.40
C GLN A 147 16.58 15.83 2.01
N LEU A 148 15.74 15.62 1.00
CA LEU A 148 16.16 15.38 -0.38
C LEU A 148 16.95 16.56 -0.95
N TYR A 149 16.47 17.79 -0.73
CA TYR A 149 17.14 19.02 -1.19
C TYR A 149 18.43 19.33 -0.41
N GLN A 150 18.54 18.86 0.84
CA GLN A 150 19.73 19.04 1.68
C GLN A 150 20.73 17.89 1.55
N CYS A 151 20.34 16.76 0.96
CA CYS A 151 21.21 15.61 0.79
C CYS A 151 22.32 15.96 -0.19
N SER A 152 23.55 16.01 0.31
CA SER A 152 24.74 16.27 -0.47
C SER A 152 25.74 15.15 -0.27
N HIS A 153 26.45 14.80 -1.33
CA HIS A 153 27.50 13.80 -1.28
C HIS A 153 28.69 14.34 -0.47
N GLN A 154 29.19 13.55 0.47
CA GLN A 154 30.40 13.87 1.23
C GLN A 154 31.63 13.17 0.66
N GLN A 155 32.81 13.79 0.80
CA GLN A 155 34.05 13.30 0.16
C GLN A 155 34.50 11.89 0.60
N ASP A 156 34.08 11.47 1.80
CA ASP A 156 34.37 10.15 2.37
C ASP A 156 33.19 9.16 2.27
N GLN A 157 32.08 9.58 1.66
CA GLN A 157 30.93 8.73 1.41
C GLN A 157 31.10 7.97 0.09
N LEU A 158 30.65 6.71 0.03
CA LEU A 158 30.55 5.99 -1.23
C LEU A 158 29.40 6.56 -2.08
N MET A 159 29.65 6.78 -3.37
CA MET A 159 28.62 7.28 -4.28
C MET A 159 27.40 6.35 -4.33
N ALA A 160 27.63 5.03 -4.23
CA ALA A 160 26.55 4.04 -4.17
C ALA A 160 25.61 4.23 -2.97
N ASP A 161 26.13 4.65 -1.82
CA ASP A 161 25.33 4.88 -0.62
C ASP A 161 24.56 6.21 -0.71
N TYR A 162 25.18 7.25 -1.29
CA TYR A 162 24.49 8.50 -1.62
C TYR A 162 23.33 8.26 -2.59
N LEU A 163 23.58 7.55 -3.71
CA LEU A 163 22.55 7.21 -4.69
C LEU A 163 21.42 6.38 -4.06
N ARG A 164 21.76 5.38 -3.22
CA ARG A 164 20.76 4.58 -2.50
C ARG A 164 19.89 5.46 -1.60
N THR A 165 20.50 6.39 -0.87
CA THR A 165 19.78 7.34 0.00
C THR A 165 18.84 8.23 -0.80
N MET A 166 19.32 8.80 -1.91
CA MET A 166 18.52 9.65 -2.79
C MET A 166 17.35 8.89 -3.41
N THR A 167 17.58 7.67 -3.93
CA THR A 167 16.50 6.80 -4.46
C THR A 167 15.49 6.44 -3.36
N HIS A 168 15.96 6.17 -2.15
CA HIS A 168 15.09 5.86 -1.02
C HIS A 168 14.19 7.05 -0.65
N LEU A 169 14.75 8.26 -0.52
CA LEU A 169 13.98 9.48 -0.24
C LEU A 169 12.94 9.77 -1.32
N ARG A 170 13.33 9.62 -2.60
CA ARG A 170 12.39 9.75 -3.73
C ARG A 170 11.25 8.74 -3.67
N GLN A 171 11.56 7.48 -3.36
CA GLN A 171 10.55 6.44 -3.22
C GLN A 171 9.63 6.71 -2.03
N GLN A 172 10.18 7.17 -0.91
CA GLN A 172 9.37 7.54 0.25
C GLN A 172 8.40 8.66 -0.10
N LEU A 173 8.84 9.72 -0.78
CA LEU A 173 7.98 10.80 -1.26
C LEU A 173 6.86 10.30 -2.18
N ARG A 174 7.18 9.40 -3.11
CA ARG A 174 6.17 8.76 -3.98
C ARG A 174 5.16 7.93 -3.19
N ASN A 175 5.59 7.29 -2.11
CA ASN A 175 4.70 6.51 -1.24
C ASN A 175 3.80 7.39 -0.36
N VAL A 176 4.14 8.67 -0.19
CA VAL A 176 3.29 9.63 0.53
C VAL A 176 2.12 10.05 -0.35
N GLY A 177 2.35 10.24 -1.64
CA GLY A 177 1.30 10.62 -2.59
C GLY A 177 1.87 11.01 -3.94
N SER A 178 1.07 10.89 -4.99
CA SER A 178 1.45 11.27 -6.37
C SER A 178 1.78 12.75 -6.51
N GLU A 179 1.13 13.60 -5.72
CA GLU A 179 1.37 15.05 -5.59
C GLU A 179 2.74 15.38 -4.96
N HIS A 180 3.42 14.38 -4.43
CA HIS A 180 4.74 14.50 -3.82
C HIS A 180 5.84 13.81 -4.63
N GLU A 181 5.49 13.24 -5.78
CA GLU A 181 6.44 12.60 -6.67
C GLU A 181 7.49 13.59 -7.21
N ILE A 182 8.74 13.16 -7.15
CA ILE A 182 9.87 13.85 -7.78
C ILE A 182 10.04 13.27 -9.18
N SER A 183 9.93 14.12 -10.20
CA SER A 183 10.13 13.73 -11.60
C SER A 183 11.55 13.25 -11.86
N ASP A 184 11.77 12.46 -12.91
CA ASP A 184 13.12 12.02 -13.31
C ASP A 184 14.05 13.20 -13.59
N ASP A 185 13.52 14.27 -14.22
CA ASP A 185 14.28 15.48 -14.51
C ASP A 185 14.68 16.24 -13.26
N GLU A 186 13.77 16.36 -12.27
CA GLU A 186 14.08 16.97 -10.99
C GLU A 186 15.08 16.12 -10.20
N MET A 187 14.91 14.80 -10.21
CA MET A 187 15.85 13.88 -9.58
C MET A 187 17.25 14.00 -10.17
N ALA A 188 17.38 14.11 -11.50
CA ALA A 188 18.65 14.32 -12.18
C ALA A 188 19.32 15.63 -11.71
N ARG A 189 18.55 16.72 -11.61
CA ARG A 189 19.04 18.01 -11.10
C ARG A 189 19.48 17.93 -9.63
N LEU A 190 18.70 17.27 -8.78
CA LEU A 190 19.01 17.10 -7.36
C LEU A 190 20.29 16.28 -7.16
N LEU A 191 20.48 15.21 -7.95
CA LEU A 191 21.70 14.42 -7.92
C LEU A 191 22.93 15.26 -8.28
N LEU A 192 22.85 16.04 -9.37
CA LEU A 192 23.93 16.94 -9.80
C LEU A 192 24.22 18.03 -8.78
N MET A 193 23.18 18.62 -8.18
CA MET A 193 23.31 19.62 -7.13
C MET A 193 24.03 19.05 -5.89
N GLY A 194 23.65 17.85 -5.44
CA GLY A 194 24.26 17.22 -4.27
C GLY A 194 25.72 16.81 -4.48
N VAL A 195 26.18 16.65 -5.73
CA VAL A 195 27.60 16.37 -6.04
C VAL A 195 28.39 17.58 -6.53
N ALA A 196 27.77 18.74 -6.69
CA ALA A 196 28.37 19.92 -7.32
C ALA A 196 29.73 20.32 -6.70
N MET A 197 29.87 20.13 -5.38
CA MET A 197 31.07 20.47 -4.62
C MET A 197 32.14 19.37 -4.60
N THR A 198 31.75 18.10 -4.78
CA THR A 198 32.68 16.96 -4.70
C THR A 198 33.13 16.46 -6.07
N HIS A 199 32.29 16.62 -7.09
CA HIS A 199 32.51 16.11 -8.45
C HIS A 199 32.15 17.17 -9.49
N ARG A 200 32.81 18.35 -9.41
CA ARG A 200 32.56 19.50 -10.31
C ARG A 200 32.68 19.15 -11.80
N GLU A 201 33.59 18.24 -12.15
CA GLU A 201 33.79 17.77 -13.53
C GLU A 201 32.52 17.16 -14.14
N LEU A 202 31.67 16.53 -13.32
CA LEU A 202 30.40 15.98 -13.80
C LEU A 202 29.42 17.08 -14.20
N MET A 203 29.42 18.21 -13.50
CA MET A 203 28.60 19.35 -13.93
C MET A 203 29.07 19.90 -15.27
N GLU A 204 30.39 20.02 -15.46
CA GLU A 204 30.98 20.52 -16.71
C GLU A 204 30.65 19.60 -17.90
N GLN A 205 30.64 18.28 -17.67
CA GLN A 205 30.24 17.30 -18.67
C GLN A 205 28.80 17.50 -19.17
N PHE A 206 27.88 17.88 -18.28
CA PHE A 206 26.46 18.04 -18.60
C PHE A 206 26.03 19.49 -18.93
N ASP A 207 26.86 20.49 -18.65
CA ASP A 207 26.55 21.90 -18.89
C ASP A 207 26.33 22.19 -20.39
N LEU A 208 27.25 21.74 -21.26
CA LEU A 208 27.17 22.01 -22.70
C LEU A 208 25.94 21.35 -23.37
N PRO A 209 25.62 20.06 -23.17
CA PRO A 209 24.40 19.45 -23.69
C PRO A 209 23.12 20.15 -23.19
N THR A 210 23.10 20.54 -21.91
CA THR A 210 21.94 21.21 -21.30
C THR A 210 21.68 22.57 -21.97
N ARG A 211 22.73 23.35 -22.25
CA ARG A 211 22.62 24.63 -22.98
C ARG A 211 22.11 24.47 -24.41
N GLN A 212 22.35 23.32 -25.03
CA GLN A 212 21.89 23.00 -26.38
C GLN A 212 20.45 22.44 -26.40
N GLY A 213 19.75 22.45 -25.26
CA GLY A 213 18.38 21.94 -25.14
C GLY A 213 18.28 20.43 -24.92
N ASN A 214 19.40 19.77 -24.64
CA ASN A 214 19.46 18.33 -24.36
C ASN A 214 19.88 18.10 -22.90
N PRO A 215 18.98 18.33 -21.92
CA PRO A 215 19.28 18.07 -20.52
C PRO A 215 19.55 16.58 -20.29
N PRO A 216 20.42 16.23 -19.33
CA PRO A 216 20.77 14.85 -19.08
C PRO A 216 19.60 14.09 -18.44
N THR A 217 19.38 12.86 -18.88
CA THR A 217 18.38 11.99 -18.27
C THR A 217 18.87 11.45 -16.93
N LEU A 218 17.95 11.07 -16.04
CA LEU A 218 18.30 10.47 -14.75
C LEU A 218 19.24 9.26 -14.90
N GLN A 219 19.01 8.44 -15.92
CA GLN A 219 19.85 7.27 -16.20
C GLN A 219 21.28 7.69 -16.59
N GLN A 220 21.43 8.71 -17.44
CA GLN A 220 22.76 9.24 -17.83
C GLN A 220 23.51 9.79 -16.63
N VAL A 221 22.86 10.57 -15.77
CA VAL A 221 23.46 11.12 -14.54
C VAL A 221 23.88 10.00 -13.58
N THR A 222 22.99 9.04 -13.31
CA THR A 222 23.27 7.94 -12.37
C THR A 222 24.43 7.06 -12.86
N ASN A 223 24.51 6.80 -14.16
CA ASN A 223 25.60 6.02 -14.75
C ASN A 223 26.94 6.78 -14.68
N ALA A 224 26.94 8.08 -14.98
CA ALA A 224 28.15 8.90 -14.89
C ALA A 224 28.68 8.98 -13.45
N LEU A 225 27.78 9.14 -12.47
CA LEU A 225 28.14 9.14 -11.04
C LEU A 225 28.80 7.83 -10.61
N ARG A 226 28.23 6.69 -11.00
CA ARG A 226 28.79 5.36 -10.67
C ARG A 226 30.16 5.15 -11.34
N SER A 227 30.27 5.49 -12.62
CA SER A 227 31.51 5.34 -13.39
C SER A 227 32.66 6.17 -12.83
N ARG A 228 32.37 7.41 -12.37
CA ARG A 228 33.39 8.27 -11.76
C ARG A 228 33.81 7.82 -10.37
N ASP A 229 32.90 7.31 -9.54
CA ASP A 229 33.24 6.75 -8.22
C ASP A 229 34.22 5.56 -8.36
N GLU A 230 33.99 4.69 -9.35
CA GLU A 230 34.90 3.57 -9.67
C GLU A 230 36.29 4.07 -10.09
N GLN A 231 36.37 5.12 -10.92
CA GLN A 231 37.64 5.71 -11.35
C GLN A 231 38.40 6.35 -10.19
N VAL A 232 37.73 7.12 -9.33
CA VAL A 232 38.35 7.76 -8.15
C VAL A 232 38.85 6.71 -7.15
N LYS A 233 38.08 5.64 -6.95
CA LYS A 233 38.47 4.53 -6.07
C LYS A 233 39.70 3.79 -6.58
N LEU A 234 39.78 3.55 -7.90
CA LEU A 234 40.95 2.92 -8.52
C LEU A 234 42.19 3.81 -8.43
N VAL A 235 42.07 5.12 -8.63
CA VAL A 235 43.19 6.06 -8.50
C VAL A 235 43.70 6.11 -7.06
N LYS A 236 42.82 6.10 -6.05
CA LYS A 236 43.21 6.06 -4.63
C LYS A 236 43.85 4.73 -4.19
N MET A 237 43.67 3.64 -4.93
CA MET A 237 44.28 2.34 -4.63
C MET A 237 45.64 2.12 -5.29
N VAL A 238 46.00 2.96 -6.27
CA VAL A 238 47.26 2.87 -7.05
C VAL A 238 48.33 3.84 -6.53
N VAL A 239 47.95 4.77 -5.64
CA VAL A 239 48.84 5.71 -4.94
C VAL A 239 49.05 5.24 -3.50
#